data_AF-A0A838U5A6-F1
#
_entry.id   AF-A0A838U5A6-F1
#
_cell.length_a   1.000
_cell.length_b   1.000
_cell.length_c   1.000
_cell.angle_alpha   90.00
_cell.angle_beta   90.00
_cell.angle_gamma   90.00
#
_symmetry.space_group_name_H-M   'P 1'
#
loop_
_entity.id
_entity.type
_entity.pdbx_description
1 polymer ?
#
loop_
_entity_poly.entity_id
_entity_poly.type
_entity_poly.pdbx_seq_one_letter_code
_entity_poly.pdbx_strand_id
1 'polypeptide(L)'
;MSDEFNQVTKSWYSTIESVNLNIHGEVNPNLPQHDVFSVEDMLLDDERKQHQNKKPDHPKKKHDDRRSEVEVKHQPDKKPDAEKKQYHPLIPSLFSNGRYFRSFEPITLTQGYPRNDEFDPTPMIAFIFPIFYGLMFGDLGQGAVIAGLGAVFRIRGIGTIRKWGTLLLACGISAMIVGLIVGEFFGFHMQELPGAEILKSTGIIGFLNAVEFTQENVMTILTISINIGIIHLASALALNIYKGLKEGKTFEVVTQRVPTLIMYFSIISILLAAVGAQYQVLGMFENTSPAPFFSNIFGDWATVEVVAKIASPILIATMIMQIIAVPIGVKRGKLHFHGSLGEEMFMTIIEVMLIRLVELFANTISYSRIGIMLLVHVALMATTNGGVEFYMNQGNIGASIFMLLLGNIGVMMMEGLLVYIQALRLHLYEWFTKFFEGNGIPFKKLSPDLVYTNITWRRK
;
A
#
# COMPACT_ATOMS: atom_id res chain seq x y z
N MET A 1 -38.02 -2.68 -9.58
CA MET A 1 -37.14 -2.33 -8.44
C MET A 1 -37.14 -3.36 -7.32
N SER A 2 -38.27 -3.99 -6.94
CA SER A 2 -38.28 -5.14 -6.02
C SER A 2 -37.67 -6.42 -6.63
N ASP A 3 -37.96 -6.66 -7.92
CA ASP A 3 -37.78 -8.00 -8.50
C ASP A 3 -36.33 -8.26 -8.94
N GLU A 4 -35.61 -7.23 -9.37
CA GLU A 4 -34.17 -7.28 -9.62
C GLU A 4 -33.39 -7.51 -8.31
N PHE A 5 -33.80 -6.86 -7.21
CA PHE A 5 -33.18 -7.11 -5.90
C PHE A 5 -33.41 -8.55 -5.44
N ASN A 6 -34.59 -9.12 -5.71
CA ASN A 6 -34.91 -10.54 -5.45
C ASN A 6 -34.16 -11.52 -6.36
N GLN A 7 -33.80 -11.14 -7.59
CA GLN A 7 -32.91 -11.97 -8.42
C GLN A 7 -31.46 -11.93 -7.91
N VAL A 8 -30.97 -10.76 -7.52
CA VAL A 8 -29.62 -10.60 -6.95
C VAL A 8 -29.51 -11.39 -5.64
N THR A 9 -30.45 -11.26 -4.70
CA THR A 9 -30.40 -12.03 -3.44
C THR A 9 -30.48 -13.54 -3.66
N LYS A 10 -31.29 -14.03 -4.61
CA LYS A 10 -31.32 -15.46 -4.97
C LYS A 10 -30.01 -15.94 -5.58
N SER A 11 -29.37 -15.14 -6.43
CA SER A 11 -28.04 -15.43 -6.98
C SER A 11 -27.01 -15.54 -5.86
N TRP A 12 -26.97 -14.57 -4.94
CA TRP A 12 -26.08 -14.61 -3.77
C TRP A 12 -26.33 -15.80 -2.84
N TYR A 13 -27.59 -16.16 -2.58
CA TYR A 13 -27.90 -17.36 -1.78
C TYR A 13 -27.42 -18.65 -2.44
N SER A 14 -27.62 -18.83 -3.76
CA SER A 14 -27.13 -20.00 -4.49
C SER A 14 -25.59 -20.08 -4.54
N THR A 15 -24.91 -18.93 -4.58
CA THR A 15 -23.44 -18.86 -4.49
C THR A 15 -22.94 -19.22 -3.09
N ILE A 16 -23.62 -18.79 -2.02
CA ILE A 16 -23.28 -19.18 -0.66
C ILE A 16 -23.54 -20.68 -0.42
N GLU A 17 -24.65 -21.22 -0.93
CA GLU A 17 -25.01 -22.63 -0.78
C GLU A 17 -24.03 -23.57 -1.52
N SER A 18 -23.61 -23.20 -2.74
CA SER A 18 -22.56 -23.93 -3.48
C SER A 18 -21.17 -23.83 -2.86
N VAL A 19 -20.84 -22.73 -2.17
CA VAL A 19 -19.61 -22.62 -1.37
C VAL A 19 -19.70 -23.48 -0.10
N ASN A 20 -20.86 -23.54 0.55
CA ASN A 20 -21.05 -24.31 1.78
C ASN A 20 -21.07 -25.83 1.52
N LEU A 21 -21.64 -26.27 0.39
CA LEU A 21 -21.58 -27.67 -0.06
C LEU A 21 -20.16 -28.14 -0.38
N ASN A 22 -19.23 -27.24 -0.73
CA ASN A 22 -17.81 -27.57 -0.91
C ASN A 22 -17.03 -27.79 0.41
N ILE A 23 -17.64 -27.50 1.58
CA ILE A 23 -17.00 -27.65 2.89
C ILE A 23 -17.39 -28.98 3.57
N HIS A 24 -18.47 -29.63 3.12
CA HIS A 24 -18.86 -30.97 3.54
C HIS A 24 -18.91 -31.90 2.34
N GLY A 25 -17.88 -32.74 2.21
CA GLY A 25 -17.69 -33.59 1.05
C GLY A 25 -18.76 -34.68 0.91
N GLU A 26 -19.77 -34.42 0.08
CA GLU A 26 -20.53 -35.46 -0.62
C GLU A 26 -20.31 -35.33 -2.13
N VAL A 27 -19.93 -36.45 -2.76
CA VAL A 27 -19.51 -36.50 -4.16
C VAL A 27 -20.73 -36.55 -5.07
N ASN A 28 -20.95 -35.52 -5.89
CA ASN A 28 -21.90 -35.56 -7.00
C ASN A 28 -21.24 -36.21 -8.23
N PRO A 29 -21.71 -37.37 -8.73
CA PRO A 29 -20.99 -38.16 -9.73
C PRO A 29 -21.14 -37.71 -11.20
N ASN A 30 -21.87 -36.61 -11.49
CA ASN A 30 -22.38 -36.32 -12.85
C ASN A 30 -21.97 -34.96 -13.45
N LEU A 31 -20.70 -34.52 -13.31
CA LEU A 31 -20.15 -33.38 -14.09
C LEU A 31 -18.77 -33.73 -14.68
N PRO A 32 -18.47 -33.31 -15.93
CA PRO A 32 -17.31 -33.79 -16.67
C PRO A 32 -16.00 -33.16 -16.18
N GLN A 33 -14.95 -33.99 -16.14
CA GLN A 33 -13.60 -33.59 -15.77
C GLN A 33 -12.97 -32.70 -16.85
N HIS A 34 -12.46 -31.54 -16.45
CA HIS A 34 -11.44 -30.79 -17.18
C HIS A 34 -10.19 -30.73 -16.30
N ASP A 35 -9.07 -31.19 -16.85
CA ASP A 35 -7.88 -31.54 -16.06
C ASP A 35 -7.16 -30.31 -15.48
N VAL A 36 -7.02 -30.29 -14.15
CA VAL A 36 -6.03 -29.44 -13.46
C VAL A 36 -4.74 -30.25 -13.33
N PHE A 37 -3.88 -30.17 -14.35
CA PHE A 37 -2.57 -30.83 -14.33
C PHE A 37 -1.67 -30.23 -13.24
N SER A 38 -1.29 -31.05 -12.25
CA SER A 38 -0.31 -30.69 -11.22
C SER A 38 1.10 -31.15 -11.63
N VAL A 39 2.11 -30.32 -11.34
CA VAL A 39 3.51 -30.59 -11.69
C VAL A 39 4.13 -31.71 -10.83
N GLU A 40 3.55 -32.00 -9.66
CA GLU A 40 3.98 -33.06 -8.74
C GLU A 40 3.91 -34.46 -9.38
N ASP A 41 2.85 -34.75 -10.14
CA ASP A 41 2.60 -36.07 -10.73
C ASP A 41 3.59 -36.42 -11.84
N MET A 42 4.14 -35.40 -12.52
CA MET A 42 5.07 -35.59 -13.64
C MET A 42 6.47 -36.05 -13.18
N LEU A 43 6.88 -35.71 -11.96
CA LEU A 43 8.17 -36.12 -11.39
C LEU A 43 8.12 -37.55 -10.80
N LEU A 44 6.99 -37.94 -10.21
CA LEU A 44 6.81 -39.27 -9.62
C LEU A 44 6.66 -40.38 -10.68
N ASP A 45 6.14 -40.05 -11.86
CA ASP A 45 5.95 -41.01 -12.95
C ASP A 45 7.27 -41.33 -13.69
N ASP A 46 8.24 -40.41 -13.70
CA ASP A 46 9.55 -40.60 -14.33
C ASP A 46 10.49 -41.46 -13.47
N GLU A 47 10.49 -41.28 -12.14
CA GLU A 47 11.19 -42.20 -11.22
C GLU A 47 10.59 -43.61 -11.23
N ARG A 48 9.25 -43.75 -11.33
CA ARG A 48 8.59 -45.06 -11.44
C ARG A 48 8.97 -45.81 -12.73
N LYS A 49 9.08 -45.11 -13.87
CA LYS A 49 9.44 -45.73 -15.15
C LYS A 49 10.89 -46.21 -15.21
N GLN A 50 11.82 -45.54 -14.52
CA GLN A 50 13.21 -46.01 -14.44
C GLN A 50 13.38 -47.25 -13.54
N HIS A 51 12.53 -47.42 -12.52
CA HIS A 51 12.65 -48.53 -11.56
C HIS A 51 11.87 -49.81 -11.93
N GLN A 52 10.90 -49.77 -12.84
CA GLN A 52 10.07 -50.95 -13.14
C GLN A 52 10.66 -51.96 -14.14
N ASN A 53 11.70 -51.60 -14.93
CA ASN A 53 12.19 -52.46 -16.01
C ASN A 53 13.52 -53.18 -15.72
N LYS A 54 13.60 -53.84 -14.55
CA LYS A 54 14.59 -54.89 -14.26
C LYS A 54 13.96 -56.05 -13.49
N LYS A 55 13.74 -57.18 -14.17
CA LYS A 55 13.58 -58.50 -13.56
C LYS A 55 14.72 -59.43 -14.01
N PRO A 56 15.04 -60.47 -13.22
CA PRO A 56 16.41 -60.95 -13.11
C PRO A 56 16.71 -62.11 -14.07
N ASP A 57 17.98 -62.23 -14.45
CA ASP A 57 18.52 -63.48 -14.99
C ASP A 57 19.88 -63.83 -14.35
N HIS A 58 20.05 -65.12 -14.09
CA HIS A 58 21.31 -65.75 -13.66
C HIS A 58 21.94 -66.49 -14.85
N PRO A 59 23.24 -66.89 -14.79
CA PRO A 59 24.13 -66.59 -15.91
C PRO A 59 24.52 -67.78 -16.83
N LYS A 60 25.08 -67.42 -18.01
CA LYS A 60 25.82 -68.25 -19.01
C LYS A 60 24.92 -69.09 -19.94
N LYS A 61 25.01 -69.03 -21.29
CA LYS A 61 26.19 -69.41 -22.13
C LYS A 61 25.91 -69.20 -23.65
N LYS A 62 26.98 -68.86 -24.41
CA LYS A 62 27.30 -69.09 -25.84
C LYS A 62 26.22 -69.53 -26.87
N HIS A 63 26.12 -68.77 -27.98
CA HIS A 63 26.43 -69.09 -29.40
C HIS A 63 25.61 -68.11 -30.28
N ASP A 64 26.16 -67.25 -31.15
CA ASP A 64 27.08 -67.38 -32.31
C ASP A 64 26.32 -67.43 -33.67
N ASP A 65 26.93 -66.86 -34.71
CA ASP A 65 26.59 -66.85 -36.14
C ASP A 65 25.44 -65.98 -36.75
N ARG A 66 25.88 -64.80 -37.25
CA ARG A 66 25.88 -64.35 -38.68
C ARG A 66 24.59 -64.31 -39.54
N ARG A 67 24.24 -63.08 -39.96
CA ARG A 67 24.22 -62.51 -41.35
C ARG A 67 23.83 -61.02 -41.27
N SER A 68 24.67 -60.05 -41.64
CA SER A 68 24.79 -59.44 -43.00
C SER A 68 23.41 -59.06 -43.58
N GLU A 69 23.02 -57.80 -43.86
CA GLU A 69 23.66 -56.61 -44.46
C GLU A 69 22.93 -55.30 -43.97
N VAL A 70 23.26 -54.01 -44.25
CA VAL A 70 24.30 -53.36 -45.09
C VAL A 70 24.71 -51.94 -44.57
N GLU A 71 25.89 -51.50 -45.03
CA GLU A 71 26.52 -50.16 -45.22
C GLU A 71 25.86 -48.80 -44.77
N VAL A 72 26.53 -48.17 -43.78
CA VAL A 72 27.00 -46.75 -43.69
C VAL A 72 26.06 -45.57 -44.04
N LYS A 73 25.73 -44.76 -43.01
CA LYS A 73 26.36 -43.42 -42.81
C LYS A 73 26.14 -42.86 -41.40
N HIS A 74 27.23 -42.48 -40.72
CA HIS A 74 27.17 -41.55 -39.59
C HIS A 74 27.20 -40.12 -40.12
N GLN A 75 26.33 -39.26 -39.58
CA GLN A 75 26.48 -37.82 -39.64
C GLN A 75 26.34 -37.31 -38.18
N PRO A 76 27.36 -36.64 -37.61
CA PRO A 76 27.33 -36.24 -36.22
C PRO A 76 26.49 -34.97 -36.09
N ASP A 77 25.21 -35.12 -35.74
CA ASP A 77 24.38 -33.98 -35.41
C ASP A 77 24.96 -33.27 -34.18
N LYS A 78 25.29 -31.99 -34.39
CA LYS A 78 25.84 -31.12 -33.36
C LYS A 78 24.84 -31.08 -32.20
N LYS A 79 25.31 -31.40 -31.00
CA LYS A 79 24.60 -30.99 -29.78
C LYS A 79 24.36 -29.48 -29.89
N PRO A 80 23.11 -28.99 -29.76
CA PRO A 80 22.89 -27.57 -29.58
C PRO A 80 23.65 -27.16 -28.33
N ASP A 81 24.40 -26.06 -28.41
CA ASP A 81 25.06 -25.51 -27.23
C ASP A 81 23.98 -25.18 -26.20
N ALA A 82 23.95 -25.99 -25.14
CA ALA A 82 23.04 -25.79 -24.02
C ALA A 82 23.48 -24.52 -23.30
N GLU A 83 22.97 -23.39 -23.78
CA GLU A 83 23.09 -22.08 -23.17
C GLU A 83 22.75 -22.24 -21.70
N LYS A 84 23.76 -22.10 -20.83
CA LYS A 84 23.60 -22.26 -19.39
C LYS A 84 22.72 -21.12 -18.91
N LYS A 85 21.40 -21.31 -18.93
CA LYS A 85 20.44 -20.46 -18.21
C LYS A 85 20.90 -20.44 -16.77
N GLN A 86 21.51 -19.33 -16.40
CA GLN A 86 22.08 -19.10 -15.09
C GLN A 86 20.91 -18.97 -14.12
N TYR A 87 20.49 -20.11 -13.59
CA TYR A 87 19.42 -20.18 -12.60
C TYR A 87 19.93 -19.48 -11.35
N HIS A 88 19.63 -18.18 -11.21
CA HIS A 88 19.85 -17.44 -9.99
C HIS A 88 18.82 -17.97 -8.98
N PRO A 89 19.22 -18.78 -7.98
CA PRO A 89 18.26 -19.20 -6.97
C PRO A 89 17.79 -17.94 -6.24
N LEU A 90 16.48 -17.72 -6.22
CA LEU A 90 15.86 -16.64 -5.45
C LEU A 90 16.25 -16.83 -3.98
N ILE A 91 17.21 -16.03 -3.52
CA ILE A 91 17.78 -16.15 -2.18
C ILE A 91 16.65 -15.83 -1.19
N PRO A 92 16.31 -16.71 -0.22
CA PRO A 92 15.20 -16.45 0.70
C PRO A 92 15.50 -15.31 1.67
N SER A 93 14.52 -14.45 1.95
CA SER A 93 14.68 -13.27 2.82
C SER A 93 14.27 -13.53 4.26
N LEU A 94 15.01 -12.93 5.21
CA LEU A 94 14.77 -13.04 6.64
C LEU A 94 14.60 -11.66 7.27
N PHE A 95 13.38 -11.33 7.68
CA PHE A 95 13.12 -10.15 8.51
C PHE A 95 13.96 -10.19 9.80
N SER A 96 14.72 -9.12 10.04
CA SER A 96 15.54 -8.94 11.23
C SER A 96 15.18 -7.66 11.98
N ASN A 97 13.88 -7.36 12.03
CA ASN A 97 13.34 -6.14 12.60
C ASN A 97 13.40 -6.09 14.14
N GLY A 98 13.61 -4.88 14.66
CA GLY A 98 13.57 -4.60 16.10
C GLY A 98 12.18 -4.85 16.71
N ARG A 99 12.10 -4.98 18.04
CA ARG A 99 10.87 -5.41 18.74
C ARG A 99 9.63 -4.54 18.45
N TYR A 100 9.81 -3.25 18.20
CA TYR A 100 8.74 -2.33 17.80
C TYR A 100 8.29 -2.60 16.37
N PHE A 101 9.21 -2.44 15.41
CA PHE A 101 9.04 -2.68 13.97
C PHE A 101 8.40 -4.05 13.64
N ARG A 102 8.76 -5.09 14.40
CA ARG A 102 8.20 -6.44 14.30
C ARG A 102 6.67 -6.52 14.42
N SER A 103 6.04 -5.49 14.99
CA SER A 103 4.58 -5.39 15.13
C SER A 103 3.89 -4.94 13.84
N PHE A 104 4.62 -4.29 12.94
CA PHE A 104 4.14 -3.78 11.66
C PHE A 104 4.48 -4.71 10.47
N GLU A 105 5.37 -5.69 10.66
CA GLU A 105 5.63 -6.78 9.68
C GLU A 105 4.35 -7.35 9.03
N PRO A 106 3.24 -7.64 9.77
CA PRO A 106 2.05 -8.21 9.16
C PRO A 106 1.42 -7.32 8.09
N ILE A 107 1.59 -5.99 8.17
CA ILE A 107 1.12 -5.05 7.16
C ILE A 107 1.96 -5.19 5.89
N THR A 108 3.29 -5.14 6.00
CA THR A 108 4.23 -5.36 4.88
C THR A 108 3.92 -6.68 4.16
N LEU A 109 3.73 -7.74 4.94
CA LEU A 109 3.49 -9.10 4.44
C LEU A 109 2.19 -9.27 3.64
N THR A 110 1.23 -8.33 3.74
CA THR A 110 0.04 -8.33 2.87
C THR A 110 0.37 -8.07 1.40
N GLN A 111 1.52 -7.45 1.10
CA GLN A 111 2.02 -7.21 -0.26
C GLN A 111 3.05 -8.26 -0.71
N GLY A 112 3.28 -9.30 0.09
CA GLY A 112 4.32 -10.31 -0.16
C GLY A 112 5.60 -10.08 0.64
N TYR A 113 6.64 -10.84 0.30
CA TYR A 113 7.92 -10.82 1.01
C TYR A 113 8.92 -9.93 0.26
N PRO A 114 9.70 -9.06 0.93
CA PRO A 114 10.81 -8.36 0.30
C PRO A 114 11.80 -9.37 -0.29
N ARG A 115 12.36 -9.06 -1.46
CA ARG A 115 13.56 -9.75 -1.94
C ARG A 115 14.78 -9.31 -1.13
N ASN A 116 15.87 -10.08 -1.16
CA ASN A 116 17.10 -9.75 -0.41
C ASN A 116 17.85 -8.52 -0.95
N ASP A 117 17.62 -8.14 -2.20
CA ASP A 117 18.14 -6.92 -2.83
C ASP A 117 17.27 -5.69 -2.56
N GLU A 118 16.02 -5.87 -2.13
CA GLU A 118 15.07 -4.79 -1.84
C GLU A 118 15.27 -4.15 -0.45
N PHE A 119 14.67 -2.97 -0.28
CA PHE A 119 14.58 -2.29 1.01
C PHE A 119 13.36 -2.79 1.78
N ASP A 120 13.54 -3.23 3.03
CA ASP A 120 12.40 -3.56 3.91
C ASP A 120 11.67 -2.28 4.32
N PRO A 121 10.40 -2.09 3.93
CA PRO A 121 9.67 -0.88 4.28
C PRO A 121 9.08 -0.88 5.69
N THR A 122 9.08 -2.02 6.39
CA THR A 122 8.48 -2.17 7.72
C THR A 122 8.88 -1.06 8.72
N PRO A 123 10.15 -0.60 8.76
CA PRO A 123 10.53 0.52 9.62
C PRO A 123 9.81 1.84 9.30
N MET A 124 9.52 2.11 8.02
CA MET A 124 8.83 3.33 7.60
C MET A 124 7.33 3.24 7.92
N ILE A 125 6.67 2.10 7.67
CA ILE A 125 5.28 1.86 8.11
C ILE A 125 5.15 2.14 9.61
N ALA A 126 6.07 1.61 10.42
CA ALA A 126 6.00 1.69 11.88
C ALA A 126 6.04 3.13 12.45
N PHE A 127 6.43 4.11 11.65
CA PHE A 127 6.35 5.53 12.00
C PHE A 127 5.19 6.24 11.27
N ILE A 128 5.07 6.05 9.94
CA ILE A 128 4.12 6.81 9.12
C ILE A 128 2.68 6.32 9.32
N PHE A 129 2.46 5.01 9.49
CA PHE A 129 1.11 4.46 9.65
C PHE A 129 0.40 4.93 10.93
N PRO A 130 1.04 4.91 12.13
CA PRO A 130 0.44 5.53 13.31
C PRO A 130 0.13 7.01 13.14
N ILE A 131 1.02 7.77 12.47
CA ILE A 131 0.81 9.21 12.19
C ILE A 131 -0.45 9.41 11.33
N PHE A 132 -0.58 8.66 10.24
CA PHE A 132 -1.74 8.73 9.34
C PHE A 132 -3.04 8.31 10.05
N TYR A 133 -2.98 7.29 10.91
CA TYR A 133 -4.10 6.91 11.75
C TYR A 133 -4.52 8.05 12.68
N GLY A 134 -3.55 8.67 13.39
CA GLY A 134 -3.83 9.80 14.28
C GLY A 134 -4.43 11.00 13.55
N LEU A 135 -3.90 11.33 12.36
CA LEU A 135 -4.38 12.43 11.51
C LEU A 135 -5.82 12.24 11.01
N MET A 136 -6.27 10.99 10.88
CA MET A 136 -7.64 10.65 10.47
C MET A 136 -8.62 10.52 11.65
N PHE A 137 -8.15 10.14 12.84
CA PHE A 137 -9.00 9.80 14.00
C PHE A 137 -9.08 10.90 15.07
N GLY A 138 -8.11 11.81 15.14
CA GLY A 138 -8.34 13.18 15.63
C GLY A 138 -8.70 13.46 17.10
N ASP A 139 -8.97 12.50 17.99
CA ASP A 139 -9.48 12.78 19.35
C ASP A 139 -8.54 12.34 20.50
N LEU A 140 -8.36 13.23 21.49
CA LEU A 140 -7.50 12.97 22.66
C LEU A 140 -8.05 11.91 23.61
N GLY A 141 -9.34 11.97 23.92
CA GLY A 141 -10.01 11.08 24.87
C GLY A 141 -10.14 9.67 24.32
N GLN A 142 -10.65 9.54 23.10
CA GLN A 142 -10.75 8.26 22.41
C GLN A 142 -9.35 7.69 22.09
N GLY A 143 -8.41 8.53 21.67
CA GLY A 143 -7.01 8.16 21.50
C GLY A 143 -6.37 7.60 22.77
N ALA A 144 -6.66 8.18 23.93
CA ALA A 144 -6.18 7.69 25.23
C ALA A 144 -6.78 6.33 25.61
N VAL A 145 -8.06 6.09 25.34
CA VAL A 145 -8.69 4.77 25.54
C VAL A 145 -8.05 3.72 24.64
N ILE A 146 -7.84 4.02 23.35
CA ILE A 146 -7.16 3.14 22.38
C ILE A 146 -5.72 2.86 22.81
N ALA A 147 -4.97 3.88 23.25
CA ALA A 147 -3.61 3.74 23.74
C ALA A 147 -3.54 2.86 25.00
N GLY A 148 -4.48 3.03 25.94
CA GLY A 148 -4.61 2.22 27.15
C GLY A 148 -4.91 0.76 26.85
N LEU A 149 -5.86 0.49 25.94
CA LEU A 149 -6.21 -0.86 25.50
C LEU A 149 -5.02 -1.54 24.78
N GLY A 150 -4.30 -0.79 23.95
CA GLY A 150 -3.04 -1.21 23.34
C GLY A 150 -1.96 -1.54 24.37
N ALA A 151 -1.81 -0.72 25.42
CA ALA A 151 -0.87 -0.97 26.53
C ALA A 151 -1.20 -2.27 27.26
N VAL A 152 -2.48 -2.51 27.59
CA VAL A 152 -2.94 -3.75 28.22
C VAL A 152 -2.62 -4.96 27.35
N PHE A 153 -2.90 -4.90 26.04
CA PHE A 153 -2.56 -5.98 25.10
C PHE A 153 -1.05 -6.16 24.91
N ARG A 154 -0.24 -5.10 24.99
CA ARG A 154 1.23 -5.17 24.90
C ARG A 154 1.89 -5.78 26.15
N ILE A 155 1.28 -5.60 27.32
CA ILE A 155 1.76 -6.11 28.62
C ILE A 155 1.26 -7.54 28.87
N ARG A 156 -0.05 -7.80 28.70
CA ARG A 156 -0.68 -9.10 29.00
C ARG A 156 -0.77 -10.05 27.80
N GLY A 157 -0.61 -9.55 26.58
CA GLY A 157 -0.78 -10.35 25.37
C GLY A 157 0.37 -11.32 25.07
N ILE A 158 0.01 -12.51 24.59
CA ILE A 158 0.92 -13.59 24.20
C ILE A 158 1.00 -13.66 22.67
N GLY A 159 2.19 -13.80 22.09
CA GLY A 159 2.36 -13.99 20.65
C GLY A 159 1.76 -12.85 19.81
N THR A 160 0.78 -13.17 18.95
CA THR A 160 0.18 -12.25 17.98
C THR A 160 -0.59 -11.09 18.61
N ILE A 161 -1.34 -11.30 19.70
CA ILE A 161 -2.09 -10.21 20.35
C ILE A 161 -1.15 -9.12 20.92
N ARG A 162 0.11 -9.47 21.22
CA ARG A 162 1.14 -8.51 21.65
C ARG A 162 1.63 -7.59 20.51
N LYS A 163 1.66 -8.11 19.27
CA LYS A 163 1.96 -7.30 18.08
C LYS A 163 0.83 -6.30 17.85
N TRP A 164 -0.42 -6.77 17.83
CA TRP A 164 -1.62 -5.91 17.72
C TRP A 164 -1.69 -4.86 18.83
N GLY A 165 -1.42 -5.23 20.08
CA GLY A 165 -1.35 -4.25 21.18
C GLY A 165 -0.28 -3.17 21.01
N THR A 166 0.86 -3.51 20.39
CA THR A 166 1.92 -2.53 20.11
C THR A 166 1.54 -1.58 18.95
N LEU A 167 0.88 -2.11 17.92
CA LEU A 167 0.32 -1.30 16.82
C LEU A 167 -0.77 -0.36 17.35
N LEU A 168 -1.73 -0.89 18.11
CA LEU A 168 -2.84 -0.12 18.66
C LEU A 168 -2.37 0.97 19.64
N LEU A 169 -1.36 0.66 20.46
CA LEU A 169 -0.71 1.63 21.33
C LEU A 169 -0.06 2.78 20.54
N ALA A 170 0.63 2.49 19.44
CA ALA A 170 1.23 3.51 18.60
C ALA A 170 0.16 4.40 17.93
N CYS A 171 -0.90 3.78 17.38
CA CYS A 171 -2.05 4.47 16.80
C CYS A 171 -2.76 5.37 17.82
N GLY A 172 -3.04 4.85 19.03
CA GLY A 172 -3.67 5.61 20.10
C GLY A 172 -2.83 6.79 20.59
N ILE A 173 -1.52 6.60 20.80
CA ILE A 173 -0.61 7.72 21.15
C ILE A 173 -0.60 8.79 20.05
N SER A 174 -0.61 8.39 18.77
CA SER A 174 -0.67 9.36 17.68
C SER A 174 -2.02 10.08 17.60
N ALA A 175 -3.13 9.40 17.87
CA ALA A 175 -4.45 10.02 17.99
C ALA A 175 -4.50 11.01 19.15
N MET A 176 -3.89 10.70 20.31
CA MET A 176 -3.76 11.65 21.42
C MET A 176 -3.01 12.93 21.02
N ILE A 177 -1.89 12.78 20.31
CA ILE A 177 -1.07 13.92 19.87
C ILE A 177 -1.84 14.77 18.85
N VAL A 178 -2.53 14.16 17.88
CA VAL A 178 -3.32 14.91 16.90
C VAL A 178 -4.56 15.53 17.56
N GLY A 179 -5.23 14.86 18.49
CA GLY A 179 -6.37 15.43 19.21
C GLY A 179 -6.03 16.62 20.10
N LEU A 180 -4.78 16.74 20.56
CA LEU A 180 -4.28 17.99 21.15
C LEU A 180 -4.12 19.13 20.13
N ILE A 181 -3.76 18.82 18.87
CA ILE A 181 -3.62 19.81 17.80
C ILE A 181 -4.99 20.29 17.30
N VAL A 182 -5.95 19.35 17.16
CA VAL A 182 -7.36 19.61 16.79
C VAL A 182 -8.13 20.27 17.95
N GLY A 183 -7.78 19.95 19.21
CA GLY A 183 -8.41 20.53 20.39
C GLY A 183 -9.62 19.77 20.94
N GLU A 184 -9.83 18.52 20.50
CA GLU A 184 -11.01 17.70 20.85
C GLU A 184 -10.70 16.63 21.91
N PHE A 185 -11.62 16.49 22.88
CA PHE A 185 -11.58 15.46 23.91
C PHE A 185 -12.97 14.81 24.07
N PHE A 186 -13.14 13.59 23.56
CA PHE A 186 -14.45 12.97 23.37
C PHE A 186 -15.43 13.91 22.62
N GLY A 187 -14.93 14.63 21.61
CA GLY A 187 -15.66 15.64 20.86
C GLY A 187 -16.07 16.90 21.65
N PHE A 188 -15.69 17.02 22.92
CA PHE A 188 -15.89 18.26 23.68
C PHE A 188 -14.72 19.21 23.45
N HIS A 189 -15.05 20.50 23.48
CA HIS A 189 -14.13 21.60 23.28
C HIS A 189 -13.16 21.69 24.47
N MET A 190 -11.86 21.46 24.26
CA MET A 190 -10.88 21.60 25.34
C MET A 190 -10.74 23.05 25.85
N GLN A 191 -11.35 24.04 25.19
CA GLN A 191 -11.47 25.42 25.65
C GLN A 191 -12.23 25.55 26.99
N GLU A 192 -13.07 24.58 27.38
CA GLU A 192 -13.91 24.64 28.60
C GLU A 192 -13.33 23.87 29.81
N LEU A 193 -12.22 23.13 29.64
CA LEU A 193 -11.63 22.34 30.72
C LEU A 193 -10.73 23.18 31.64
N PRO A 194 -10.91 23.11 32.99
CA PRO A 194 -10.06 23.83 33.93
C PRO A 194 -8.61 23.32 33.86
N GLY A 195 -7.70 24.19 33.38
CA GLY A 195 -6.29 23.87 33.12
C GLY A 195 -5.85 24.11 31.66
N ALA A 196 -6.79 24.28 30.73
CA ALA A 196 -6.48 24.51 29.32
C ALA A 196 -5.74 25.84 29.05
N GLU A 197 -5.82 26.84 29.94
CA GLU A 197 -5.18 28.15 29.78
C GLU A 197 -3.65 28.07 29.67
N ILE A 198 -3.01 27.20 30.46
CA ILE A 198 -1.56 26.98 30.42
C ILE A 198 -1.14 26.41 29.06
N LEU A 199 -1.93 25.45 28.56
CA LEU A 199 -1.74 24.82 27.25
C LEU A 199 -1.98 25.81 26.09
N LYS A 200 -3.00 26.67 26.21
CA LYS A 200 -3.35 27.71 25.22
C LYS A 200 -2.22 28.72 24.98
N SER A 201 -1.39 29.00 26.00
CA SER A 201 -0.22 29.89 25.87
C SER A 201 0.87 29.39 24.91
N THR A 202 0.84 28.10 24.52
CA THR A 202 1.85 27.50 23.63
C THR A 202 1.59 27.71 22.14
N GLY A 203 0.38 28.15 21.75
CA GLY A 203 0.00 28.38 20.34
C GLY A 203 -0.14 27.12 19.47
N ILE A 204 0.04 25.93 20.04
CA ILE A 204 0.04 24.63 19.32
C ILE A 204 -1.35 23.95 19.36
N ILE A 205 -2.20 24.35 20.31
CA ILE A 205 -3.44 23.64 20.67
C ILE A 205 -4.65 24.42 20.16
N GLY A 206 -5.52 23.75 19.40
CA GLY A 206 -6.62 24.40 18.69
C GLY A 206 -6.15 25.20 17.46
N PHE A 207 -4.99 24.86 16.89
CA PHE A 207 -4.53 25.44 15.62
C PHE A 207 -5.50 25.10 14.47
N LEU A 208 -6.05 23.88 14.51
CA LEU A 208 -7.20 23.48 13.71
C LEU A 208 -8.43 23.52 14.61
N ASN A 209 -9.12 24.66 14.74
CA ASN A 209 -10.46 24.72 15.35
C ASN A 209 -11.48 24.04 14.41
N ALA A 210 -11.31 22.75 14.15
CA ALA A 210 -12.07 21.95 13.19
C ALA A 210 -13.57 21.87 13.52
N VAL A 211 -13.92 22.20 14.76
CA VAL A 211 -15.26 22.05 15.34
C VAL A 211 -16.25 23.12 14.84
N GLU A 212 -15.77 24.25 14.32
CA GLU A 212 -16.59 25.11 13.47
C GLU A 212 -16.46 24.63 12.02
N PHE A 213 -17.58 24.14 11.45
CA PHE A 213 -17.72 23.79 10.02
C PHE A 213 -17.71 25.02 9.09
N THR A 214 -16.76 25.94 9.28
CA THR A 214 -16.49 27.01 8.34
C THR A 214 -15.90 26.43 7.05
N GLN A 215 -16.19 27.07 5.92
CA GLN A 215 -15.62 26.66 4.64
C GLN A 215 -14.07 26.76 4.64
N GLU A 216 -13.53 27.69 5.42
CA GLU A 216 -12.09 27.90 5.60
C GLU A 216 -11.41 26.76 6.37
N ASN A 217 -12.01 26.28 7.47
CA ASN A 217 -11.47 25.15 8.25
C ASN A 217 -11.49 23.85 7.44
N VAL A 218 -12.60 23.56 6.76
CA VAL A 218 -12.74 22.39 5.87
C VAL A 218 -11.70 22.43 4.76
N MET A 219 -11.53 23.58 4.10
CA MET A 219 -10.51 23.76 3.07
C MET A 219 -9.11 23.55 3.66
N THR A 220 -8.80 24.16 4.80
CA THR A 220 -7.49 24.04 5.48
C THR A 220 -7.13 22.60 5.84
N ILE A 221 -8.08 21.81 6.32
CA ILE A 221 -7.89 20.38 6.62
C ILE A 221 -7.57 19.59 5.34
N LEU A 222 -8.32 19.80 4.25
CA LEU A 222 -8.07 19.14 2.96
C LEU A 222 -6.74 19.60 2.32
N THR A 223 -6.41 20.88 2.45
CA THR A 223 -5.16 21.52 2.05
C THR A 223 -3.95 20.88 2.74
N ILE A 224 -4.01 20.67 4.06
CA ILE A 224 -2.96 19.96 4.82
C ILE A 224 -2.90 18.47 4.44
N SER A 225 -4.07 17.82 4.29
CA SER A 225 -4.22 16.43 3.87
C SER A 225 -3.49 16.13 2.54
N ILE A 226 -3.65 17.00 1.54
CA ILE A 226 -3.00 16.88 0.24
C ILE A 226 -1.48 17.10 0.36
N ASN A 227 -1.01 18.05 1.17
CA ASN A 227 0.43 18.27 1.38
C ASN A 227 1.15 17.08 2.00
N ILE A 228 0.53 16.45 3.00
CA ILE A 228 1.06 15.22 3.61
C ILE A 228 1.13 14.11 2.55
N GLY A 229 0.14 14.03 1.66
CA GLY A 229 0.17 13.16 0.49
C GLY A 229 1.30 13.46 -0.50
N ILE A 230 1.55 14.73 -0.81
CA ILE A 230 2.64 15.17 -1.69
C ILE A 230 4.00 14.73 -1.13
N ILE A 231 4.25 14.99 0.16
CA ILE A 231 5.49 14.60 0.84
C ILE A 231 5.63 13.07 0.87
N HIS A 232 4.56 12.35 1.18
CA HIS A 232 4.56 10.89 1.26
C HIS A 232 4.80 10.23 -0.11
N LEU A 233 4.10 10.66 -1.16
CA LEU A 233 4.26 10.11 -2.50
C LEU A 233 5.62 10.50 -3.13
N ALA A 234 6.11 11.72 -2.88
CA ALA A 234 7.48 12.11 -3.25
C ALA A 234 8.53 11.20 -2.59
N SER A 235 8.34 10.80 -1.33
CA SER A 235 9.23 9.84 -0.66
C SER A 235 9.24 8.45 -1.34
N ALA A 236 8.07 7.98 -1.82
CA ALA A 236 7.95 6.71 -2.55
C ALA A 236 8.74 6.74 -3.87
N LEU A 237 8.60 7.84 -4.63
CA LEU A 237 9.32 8.05 -5.89
C LEU A 237 10.83 8.22 -5.66
N ALA A 238 11.25 8.88 -4.57
CA ALA A 238 12.65 8.97 -4.18
C ALA A 238 13.25 7.60 -3.81
N LEU A 239 12.51 6.75 -3.10
CA LEU A 239 12.91 5.36 -2.81
C LEU A 239 13.04 4.53 -4.09
N ASN A 240 12.15 4.71 -5.06
CA ASN A 240 12.24 4.05 -6.37
C ASN A 240 13.53 4.45 -7.13
N ILE A 241 13.89 5.74 -7.12
CA ILE A 241 15.16 6.23 -7.68
C ILE A 241 16.35 5.60 -6.95
N TYR A 242 16.34 5.58 -5.61
CA TYR A 242 17.40 4.97 -4.80
C TYR A 242 17.57 3.47 -5.08
N LYS A 243 16.46 2.72 -5.19
CA LYS A 243 16.46 1.29 -5.59
C LYS A 243 17.15 1.09 -6.94
N GLY A 244 16.78 1.88 -7.96
CA GLY A 244 17.38 1.77 -9.30
C GLY A 244 18.87 2.13 -9.35
N LEU A 245 19.32 3.07 -8.50
CA LEU A 245 20.75 3.38 -8.34
C LEU A 245 21.50 2.22 -7.68
N LYS A 246 20.94 1.62 -6.63
CA LYS A 246 21.50 0.44 -5.93
C LYS A 246 21.61 -0.78 -6.84
N GLU A 247 20.65 -0.97 -7.75
CA GLU A 247 20.67 -2.03 -8.77
C GLU A 247 21.64 -1.76 -9.95
N GLY A 248 22.30 -0.59 -10.00
CA GLY A 248 23.21 -0.22 -11.07
C GLY A 248 22.53 0.13 -12.41
N LYS A 249 21.20 0.20 -12.44
CA LYS A 249 20.37 0.51 -13.64
C LYS A 249 20.36 2.01 -13.96
N THR A 250 21.53 2.62 -13.99
CA THR A 250 21.71 4.09 -14.11
C THR A 250 21.01 4.71 -15.32
N PHE A 251 20.90 3.99 -16.43
CA PHE A 251 20.18 4.45 -17.61
C PHE A 251 18.69 4.64 -17.34
N GLU A 252 18.02 3.59 -16.85
CA GLU A 252 16.58 3.59 -16.52
C GLU A 252 16.24 4.63 -15.44
N VAL A 253 17.12 4.79 -14.44
CA VAL A 253 16.97 5.82 -13.41
C VAL A 253 16.91 7.22 -14.02
N VAL A 254 17.87 7.56 -14.88
CA VAL A 254 17.97 8.90 -15.47
C VAL A 254 16.87 9.15 -16.50
N THR A 255 16.40 8.13 -17.20
CA THR A 255 15.44 8.30 -18.30
C THR A 255 13.98 8.10 -17.95
N GLN A 256 13.67 7.31 -16.91
CA GLN A 256 12.29 7.02 -16.50
C GLN A 256 12.01 7.44 -15.06
N ARG A 257 12.84 7.03 -14.09
CA ARG A 257 12.54 7.23 -12.66
C ARG A 257 12.68 8.69 -12.21
N VAL A 258 13.80 9.35 -12.56
CA VAL A 258 14.03 10.78 -12.25
C VAL A 258 13.04 11.70 -12.99
N PRO A 259 12.78 11.54 -14.31
CA PRO A 259 11.77 12.34 -14.99
C PRO A 259 10.36 12.16 -14.43
N THR A 260 10.02 10.99 -13.88
CA THR A 260 8.72 10.77 -13.21
C THR A 260 8.58 11.59 -11.93
N LEU A 261 9.66 11.74 -11.13
CA LEU A 261 9.64 12.61 -9.94
C LEU A 261 9.49 14.09 -10.34
N ILE A 262 10.20 14.54 -11.38
CA ILE A 262 10.09 15.92 -11.87
C ILE A 262 8.70 16.18 -12.47
N MET A 263 8.17 15.22 -13.23
CA MET A 263 6.82 15.23 -13.78
C MET A 263 5.77 15.31 -12.65
N TYR A 264 5.96 14.55 -11.56
CA TYR A 264 5.10 14.61 -10.38
C TYR A 264 5.05 16.01 -9.77
N PHE A 265 6.21 16.63 -9.51
CA PHE A 265 6.25 18.00 -9.01
C PHE A 265 5.65 19.00 -10.00
N SER A 266 5.84 18.84 -11.31
CA SER A 266 5.24 19.71 -12.32
C SER A 266 3.71 19.61 -12.34
N ILE A 267 3.17 18.39 -12.22
CA ILE A 267 1.73 18.10 -12.09
C ILE A 267 1.15 18.80 -10.85
N ILE A 268 1.81 18.66 -9.69
CA ILE A 268 1.40 19.31 -8.44
C ILE A 268 1.43 20.84 -8.58
N SER A 269 2.50 21.40 -9.15
CA SER A 269 2.64 22.85 -9.34
C SER A 269 1.50 23.42 -10.18
N ILE A 270 1.12 22.74 -11.26
CA ILE A 270 -0.03 23.11 -12.09
C ILE A 270 -1.35 22.98 -11.31
N LEU A 271 -1.53 21.92 -10.52
CA LEU A 271 -2.74 21.74 -9.70
C LEU A 271 -2.91 22.84 -8.64
N LEU A 272 -1.83 23.19 -7.93
CA LEU A 272 -1.83 24.26 -6.93
C LEU A 272 -2.04 25.64 -7.57
N ALA A 273 -1.41 25.90 -8.73
CA ALA A 273 -1.64 27.11 -9.49
C ALA A 273 -3.10 27.21 -9.97
N ALA A 274 -3.71 26.10 -10.41
CA ALA A 274 -5.12 26.06 -10.79
C ALA A 274 -6.06 26.33 -9.60
N VAL A 275 -5.75 25.82 -8.39
CA VAL A 275 -6.48 26.18 -7.16
C VAL A 275 -6.36 27.69 -6.86
N GLY A 276 -5.15 28.25 -6.96
CA GLY A 276 -4.93 29.70 -6.82
C GLY A 276 -5.69 30.55 -7.85
N ALA A 277 -5.88 30.01 -9.07
CA ALA A 277 -6.67 30.63 -10.14
C ALA A 277 -8.19 30.41 -10.02
N GLN A 278 -8.70 29.93 -8.87
CA GLN A 278 -10.13 29.58 -8.70
C GLN A 278 -10.62 28.59 -9.79
N TYR A 279 -9.77 27.62 -10.12
CA TYR A 279 -9.97 26.58 -11.14
C TYR A 279 -10.10 27.10 -12.59
N GLN A 280 -9.83 28.37 -12.86
CA GLN A 280 -9.80 28.94 -14.21
C GLN A 280 -8.49 28.56 -14.92
N VAL A 281 -8.49 27.42 -15.61
CA VAL A 281 -7.30 26.83 -16.28
C VAL A 281 -6.60 27.81 -17.23
N LEU A 282 -7.35 28.64 -17.98
CA LEU A 282 -6.78 29.66 -18.87
C LEU A 282 -6.29 30.89 -18.09
N GLY A 283 -7.07 31.35 -17.11
CA GLY A 283 -6.72 32.49 -16.25
C GLY A 283 -5.46 32.26 -15.42
N MET A 284 -5.09 31.00 -15.17
CA MET A 284 -3.86 30.61 -14.49
C MET A 284 -2.57 31.19 -15.13
N PHE A 285 -2.57 31.51 -16.44
CA PHE A 285 -1.40 32.06 -17.13
C PHE A 285 -1.31 33.59 -17.14
N GLU A 286 -2.32 34.28 -16.58
CA GLU A 286 -2.43 35.74 -16.52
C GLU A 286 -2.72 36.25 -15.09
N ASN A 287 -2.99 35.34 -14.14
CA ASN A 287 -3.32 35.69 -12.77
C ASN A 287 -2.06 35.95 -11.93
N THR A 288 -1.91 37.20 -11.49
CA THR A 288 -0.82 37.67 -10.62
C THR A 288 -1.05 37.41 -9.13
N SER A 289 -2.17 36.77 -8.74
CA SER A 289 -2.40 36.35 -7.35
C SER A 289 -1.24 35.49 -6.83
N PRO A 290 -0.92 35.58 -5.52
CA PRO A 290 0.09 34.72 -4.91
C PRO A 290 -0.33 33.25 -5.08
N ALA A 291 0.57 32.40 -5.59
CA ALA A 291 0.27 30.99 -5.73
C ALA A 291 0.21 30.33 -4.35
N PRO A 292 -0.90 29.65 -3.99
CA PRO A 292 -1.01 28.95 -2.72
C PRO A 292 0.21 28.04 -2.48
N PHE A 293 0.73 28.10 -1.25
CA PHE A 293 1.99 27.47 -0.80
C PHE A 293 3.28 28.00 -1.42
N PHE A 294 3.34 28.22 -2.74
CA PHE A 294 4.56 28.70 -3.39
C PHE A 294 4.95 30.10 -2.91
N SER A 295 3.99 31.02 -2.71
CA SER A 295 4.25 32.32 -2.10
C SER A 295 4.85 32.20 -0.69
N ASN A 296 4.38 31.24 0.11
CA ASN A 296 4.83 31.04 1.49
C ASN A 296 6.24 30.42 1.57
N ILE A 297 6.65 29.65 0.56
CA ILE A 297 7.95 28.95 0.52
C ILE A 297 9.02 29.79 -0.18
N PHE A 298 8.66 30.45 -1.28
CA PHE A 298 9.59 31.15 -2.16
C PHE A 298 9.52 32.68 -2.02
N GLY A 299 8.41 33.23 -1.51
CA GLY A 299 8.13 34.66 -1.41
C GLY A 299 7.15 35.16 -2.50
N ASP A 300 6.73 36.42 -2.39
CA ASP A 300 5.64 37.02 -3.19
C ASP A 300 5.88 37.03 -4.72
N TRP A 301 7.12 36.79 -5.18
CA TRP A 301 7.43 36.64 -6.61
C TRP A 301 6.86 35.35 -7.22
N ALA A 302 6.52 34.35 -6.40
CA ALA A 302 5.92 33.10 -6.84
C ALA A 302 4.40 33.27 -7.03
N THR A 303 4.02 34.00 -8.07
CA THR A 303 2.63 34.16 -8.51
C THR A 303 2.13 32.91 -9.26
N VAL A 304 0.80 32.77 -9.34
CA VAL A 304 0.14 31.67 -10.08
C VAL A 304 0.64 31.59 -11.53
N GLU A 305 0.74 32.73 -12.21
CA GLU A 305 1.31 32.87 -13.55
C GLU A 305 2.73 32.28 -13.67
N VAL A 306 3.65 32.65 -12.78
CA VAL A 306 5.07 32.25 -12.86
C VAL A 306 5.20 30.74 -12.64
N VAL A 307 4.48 30.19 -11.65
CA VAL A 307 4.48 28.75 -11.37
C VAL A 307 3.93 27.97 -12.57
N ALA A 308 2.82 28.40 -13.17
CA ALA A 308 2.24 27.76 -14.35
C ALA A 308 3.16 27.80 -15.57
N LYS A 309 3.70 28.98 -15.90
CA LYS A 309 4.59 29.19 -17.06
C LYS A 309 5.89 28.39 -16.96
N ILE A 310 6.37 28.07 -15.75
CA ILE A 310 7.53 27.20 -15.52
C ILE A 310 7.14 25.72 -15.51
N ALA A 311 6.05 25.34 -14.85
CA ALA A 311 5.69 23.93 -14.68
C ALA A 311 5.19 23.27 -15.99
N SER A 312 4.42 23.96 -16.83
CA SER A 312 3.92 23.43 -18.10
C SER A 312 5.03 22.97 -19.08
N PRO A 313 6.07 23.75 -19.39
CA PRO A 313 7.16 23.28 -20.26
C PRO A 313 8.00 22.17 -19.62
N ILE A 314 8.17 22.15 -18.28
CA ILE A 314 8.89 21.06 -17.60
C ILE A 314 8.11 19.74 -17.70
N LEU A 315 6.78 19.78 -17.56
CA LEU A 315 5.90 18.62 -17.79
C LEU A 315 6.08 18.07 -19.20
N ILE A 316 6.00 18.93 -20.23
CA ILE A 316 6.17 18.52 -21.63
C ILE A 316 7.58 17.99 -21.89
N ALA A 317 8.63 18.64 -21.37
CA ALA A 317 10.02 18.22 -21.53
C ALA A 317 10.29 16.85 -20.87
N THR A 318 9.75 16.60 -19.68
CA THR A 318 9.91 15.31 -18.98
C THR A 318 9.13 14.17 -19.64
N MET A 319 7.98 14.46 -20.27
CA MET A 319 7.27 13.49 -21.12
C MET A 319 8.07 13.15 -22.39
N ILE A 320 8.55 14.18 -23.11
CA ILE A 320 9.38 14.00 -24.31
C ILE A 320 10.66 13.21 -23.98
N MET A 321 11.31 13.50 -22.85
CA MET A 321 12.50 12.77 -22.39
C MET A 321 12.23 11.28 -22.17
N GLN A 322 11.09 10.93 -21.55
CA GLN A 322 10.69 9.53 -21.33
C GLN A 322 10.35 8.81 -22.65
N ILE A 323 9.73 9.48 -23.62
CA ILE A 323 9.44 8.91 -24.94
C ILE A 323 10.72 8.68 -25.76
N ILE A 324 11.64 9.66 -25.77
CA ILE A 324 12.93 9.57 -26.49
C ILE A 324 13.89 8.57 -25.82
N ALA A 325 13.69 8.24 -24.54
CA ALA A 325 14.47 7.24 -23.81
C ALA A 325 14.46 5.85 -24.47
N VAL A 326 13.32 5.44 -25.02
CA VAL A 326 13.09 4.10 -25.58
C VAL A 326 14.06 3.82 -26.74
N PRO A 327 14.06 4.58 -27.86
CA PRO A 327 14.98 4.32 -28.97
C PRO A 327 16.46 4.47 -28.58
N ILE A 328 16.80 5.29 -27.57
CA ILE A 328 18.18 5.40 -27.06
C ILE A 328 18.57 4.14 -26.26
N GLY A 329 17.67 3.61 -25.44
CA GLY A 329 17.89 2.41 -24.64
C GLY A 329 17.99 1.14 -25.49
N VAL A 330 17.15 1.05 -26.52
CA VAL A 330 17.25 0.06 -27.61
C VAL A 330 18.62 0.10 -28.27
N LYS A 331 19.04 1.27 -28.79
CA LYS A 331 20.35 1.42 -29.46
C LYS A 331 21.55 1.10 -28.56
N ARG A 332 21.38 1.16 -27.24
CA ARG A 332 22.41 0.82 -26.25
C ARG A 332 22.36 -0.63 -25.78
N GLY A 333 21.43 -1.45 -26.28
CA GLY A 333 21.26 -2.85 -25.87
C GLY A 333 20.90 -3.01 -24.38
N LYS A 334 20.28 -1.99 -23.76
CA LYS A 334 19.96 -1.97 -22.32
C LYS A 334 18.49 -2.27 -22.00
N LEU A 335 17.63 -2.39 -23.02
CA LEU A 335 16.28 -2.95 -22.87
C LEU A 335 16.23 -4.30 -23.61
N HIS A 336 15.62 -5.29 -22.97
CA HIS A 336 15.36 -6.59 -23.58
C HIS A 336 14.02 -6.56 -24.31
N PHE A 337 14.08 -6.77 -25.63
CA PHE A 337 12.93 -6.68 -26.54
C PHE A 337 11.89 -7.79 -26.34
N HIS A 338 10.65 -7.48 -26.71
CA HIS A 338 9.62 -8.49 -27.04
C HIS A 338 8.80 -8.20 -28.31
N GLY A 339 8.95 -7.02 -28.94
CA GLY A 339 8.17 -6.64 -30.13
C GLY A 339 8.96 -5.83 -31.17
N SER A 340 8.27 -4.98 -31.94
CA SER A 340 8.89 -4.00 -32.82
C SER A 340 9.14 -2.66 -32.09
N LEU A 341 10.15 -1.90 -32.52
CA LEU A 341 10.46 -0.59 -31.93
C LEU A 341 9.29 0.41 -32.03
N GLY A 342 8.41 0.26 -33.04
CA GLY A 342 7.20 1.06 -33.18
C GLY A 342 6.16 0.75 -32.10
N GLU A 343 5.97 -0.52 -31.74
CA GLU A 343 5.07 -0.95 -30.67
C GLU A 343 5.58 -0.49 -29.30
N GLU A 344 6.88 -0.65 -29.00
CA GLU A 344 7.46 -0.20 -27.72
C GLU A 344 7.36 1.32 -27.54
N MET A 345 7.57 2.09 -28.62
CA MET A 345 7.32 3.54 -28.61
C MET A 345 5.84 3.88 -28.40
N PHE A 346 4.92 3.22 -29.09
CA PHE A 346 3.49 3.45 -28.93
C PHE A 346 3.01 3.15 -27.51
N MET A 347 3.41 2.00 -26.96
CA MET A 347 3.11 1.62 -25.57
C MET A 347 3.66 2.63 -24.58
N THR A 348 4.89 3.12 -24.78
CA THR A 348 5.49 4.14 -23.90
C THR A 348 4.80 5.50 -24.02
N ILE A 349 4.32 5.88 -25.20
CA ILE A 349 3.52 7.11 -25.37
C ILE A 349 2.22 7.00 -24.57
N ILE A 350 1.49 5.89 -24.66
CA ILE A 350 0.28 5.66 -23.87
C ILE A 350 0.59 5.61 -22.36
N GLU A 351 1.67 4.93 -21.97
CA GLU A 351 2.09 4.84 -20.57
C GLU A 351 2.42 6.23 -19.99
N VAL A 352 3.23 7.03 -20.67
CA VAL A 352 3.70 8.33 -20.17
C VAL A 352 2.62 9.40 -20.26
N MET A 353 1.91 9.51 -21.38
CA MET A 353 0.93 10.59 -21.59
C MET A 353 -0.41 10.33 -20.89
N LEU A 354 -0.86 9.08 -20.80
CA LEU A 354 -2.17 8.74 -20.23
C LEU A 354 -2.03 8.07 -18.86
N ILE A 355 -1.41 6.89 -18.79
CA ILE A 355 -1.44 6.06 -17.58
C ILE A 355 -0.74 6.75 -16.41
N ARG A 356 0.53 7.11 -16.57
CA ARG A 356 1.39 7.68 -15.52
C ARG A 356 0.94 9.09 -15.13
N LEU A 357 0.35 9.84 -16.06
CA LEU A 357 -0.30 11.14 -15.76
C LEU A 357 -1.50 10.95 -14.84
N VAL A 358 -2.48 10.12 -15.26
CA VAL A 358 -3.71 9.85 -14.49
C VAL A 358 -3.39 9.21 -13.15
N GLU A 359 -2.43 8.29 -13.08
CA GLU A 359 -2.01 7.60 -11.86
C GLU A 359 -1.43 8.58 -10.81
N LEU A 360 -0.56 9.52 -11.22
CA LEU A 360 0.01 10.51 -10.30
C LEU A 360 -1.05 11.50 -9.78
N PHE A 361 -2.01 11.91 -10.63
CA PHE A 361 -3.15 12.71 -10.21
C PHE A 361 -4.06 11.94 -9.24
N ALA A 362 -4.49 10.73 -9.61
CA ALA A 362 -5.39 9.90 -8.82
C ALA A 362 -4.81 9.56 -7.44
N ASN A 363 -3.53 9.21 -7.37
CA ASN A 363 -2.86 8.94 -6.10
C ASN A 363 -2.81 10.19 -5.22
N THR A 364 -2.56 11.38 -5.78
CA THR A 364 -2.58 12.65 -5.03
C THR A 364 -3.97 12.97 -4.49
N ILE A 365 -5.00 12.82 -5.32
CA ILE A 365 -6.41 13.02 -4.90
C ILE A 365 -6.80 12.03 -3.82
N SER A 366 -6.32 10.78 -3.85
CA SER A 366 -6.64 9.77 -2.82
C SER A 366 -6.22 10.19 -1.41
N TYR A 367 -5.16 11.00 -1.26
CA TYR A 367 -4.74 11.53 0.05
C TYR A 367 -5.73 12.53 0.67
N SER A 368 -6.68 13.11 -0.09
CA SER A 368 -7.80 13.89 0.48
C SER A 368 -8.58 13.11 1.56
N ARG A 369 -8.51 11.78 1.51
CA ARG A 369 -9.12 10.88 2.48
C ARG A 369 -8.63 11.09 3.92
N ILE A 370 -7.41 11.58 4.13
CA ILE A 370 -6.93 11.87 5.50
C ILE A 370 -7.82 12.95 6.12
N GLY A 371 -8.01 14.06 5.42
CA GLY A 371 -8.88 15.16 5.84
C GLY A 371 -10.37 14.80 5.83
N ILE A 372 -10.86 14.03 4.85
CA ILE A 372 -12.27 13.58 4.83
C ILE A 372 -12.59 12.70 6.04
N MET A 373 -11.72 11.76 6.42
CA MET A 373 -11.95 10.94 7.61
C MET A 373 -11.95 11.78 8.89
N LEU A 374 -11.03 12.74 9.03
CA LEU A 374 -11.03 13.66 10.16
C LEU A 374 -12.33 14.48 10.26
N LEU A 375 -12.83 14.98 9.12
CA LEU A 375 -14.10 15.72 9.08
C LEU A 375 -15.32 14.85 9.40
N VAL A 376 -15.30 13.56 9.01
CA VAL A 376 -16.32 12.58 9.41
C VAL A 376 -16.28 12.34 10.92
N HIS A 377 -15.09 12.23 11.50
CA HIS A 377 -14.92 12.08 12.96
C HIS A 377 -15.56 13.24 13.72
N VAL A 378 -15.14 14.47 13.41
CA VAL A 378 -15.67 15.70 14.00
C VAL A 378 -17.20 15.77 13.86
N ALA A 379 -17.75 15.40 12.69
CA ALA A 379 -19.20 15.41 12.47
C ALA A 379 -19.97 14.36 13.29
N LEU A 380 -19.44 13.14 13.42
CA LEU A 380 -20.04 12.09 14.25
C LEU A 380 -19.96 12.43 15.75
N MET A 381 -18.86 13.07 16.17
CA MET A 381 -18.67 13.54 17.53
C MET A 381 -19.57 14.72 17.88
N ALA A 382 -19.68 15.73 17.02
CA ALA A 382 -20.64 16.82 17.16
C ALA A 382 -22.09 16.31 17.24
N THR A 383 -22.46 15.31 16.40
CA THR A 383 -23.79 14.68 16.44
C THR A 383 -24.04 13.94 17.75
N THR A 384 -23.03 13.20 18.25
CA THR A 384 -23.12 12.48 19.53
C THR A 384 -23.32 13.45 20.69
N ASN A 385 -22.54 14.54 20.73
CA ASN A 385 -22.56 15.50 21.83
C ASN A 385 -23.83 16.38 21.81
N GLY A 386 -24.33 16.78 20.64
CA GLY A 386 -25.65 17.41 20.52
C GLY A 386 -26.80 16.49 20.99
N GLY A 387 -26.67 15.17 20.78
CA GLY A 387 -27.57 14.17 21.36
C GLY A 387 -27.52 14.11 22.89
N VAL A 388 -26.33 14.21 23.49
CA VAL A 388 -26.15 14.27 24.96
C VAL A 388 -26.82 15.54 25.52
N GLU A 389 -26.56 16.70 24.90
CA GLU A 389 -27.12 17.99 25.31
C GLU A 389 -28.67 17.99 25.24
N PHE A 390 -29.24 17.43 24.16
CA PHE A 390 -30.69 17.29 24.01
C PHE A 390 -31.37 16.54 25.17
N TYR A 391 -30.74 15.46 25.68
CA TYR A 391 -31.26 14.74 26.84
C TYR A 391 -30.99 15.47 28.17
N MET A 392 -29.89 16.23 28.27
CA MET A 392 -29.59 17.05 29.45
C MET A 392 -30.60 18.18 29.60
N ASN A 393 -30.94 18.86 28.50
CA ASN A 393 -31.94 19.94 28.46
C ASN A 393 -33.38 19.46 28.80
N GLN A 394 -33.66 18.16 28.64
CA GLN A 394 -34.90 17.52 29.11
C GLN A 394 -34.83 17.02 30.56
N GLY A 395 -33.72 17.24 31.27
CA GLY A 395 -33.50 16.76 32.64
C GLY A 395 -33.25 15.25 32.75
N ASN A 396 -33.11 14.51 31.64
CA ASN A 396 -32.91 13.07 31.66
C ASN A 396 -31.42 12.70 31.68
N ILE A 397 -30.80 12.90 32.84
CA ILE A 397 -29.38 12.62 33.10
C ILE A 397 -29.00 11.17 32.74
N GLY A 398 -29.91 10.21 32.98
CA GLY A 398 -29.66 8.79 32.66
C GLY A 398 -29.51 8.54 31.15
N ALA A 399 -30.39 9.12 30.34
CA ALA A 399 -30.30 9.04 28.88
C ALA A 399 -29.05 9.78 28.35
N SER A 400 -28.69 10.92 28.93
CA SER A 400 -27.47 11.67 28.57
C SER A 400 -26.19 10.85 28.78
N ILE A 401 -26.04 10.21 29.94
CA ILE A 401 -24.88 9.35 30.24
C ILE A 401 -24.86 8.12 29.33
N PHE A 402 -26.02 7.52 29.05
CA PHE A 402 -26.14 6.39 28.13
C PHE A 402 -25.72 6.77 26.71
N MET A 403 -26.18 7.91 26.19
CA MET A 403 -25.79 8.42 24.87
C MET A 403 -24.30 8.75 24.79
N LEU A 404 -23.74 9.37 25.84
CA LEU A 404 -22.32 9.68 25.90
C LEU A 404 -21.46 8.42 25.79
N LEU A 405 -21.79 7.38 26.56
CA LEU A 405 -21.06 6.10 26.54
C LEU A 405 -21.26 5.34 25.23
N LEU A 406 -22.52 5.15 24.81
CA LEU A 406 -22.84 4.36 23.61
C LEU A 406 -22.34 5.03 22.34
N GLY A 407 -22.50 6.36 22.21
CA GLY A 407 -22.02 7.13 21.06
C GLY A 407 -20.50 7.10 20.94
N ASN A 408 -19.76 7.39 22.02
CA ASN A 408 -18.30 7.34 21.98
C ASN A 408 -17.76 5.93 21.70
N ILE A 409 -18.34 4.88 22.29
CA ILE A 409 -17.93 3.49 21.99
C ILE A 409 -18.27 3.14 20.54
N GLY A 410 -19.46 3.53 20.04
CA GLY A 410 -19.90 3.28 18.67
C GLY A 410 -19.00 3.95 17.63
N VAL A 411 -18.70 5.24 17.80
CA VAL A 411 -17.77 5.99 16.94
C VAL A 411 -16.37 5.37 17.02
N MET A 412 -15.81 5.19 18.21
CA MET A 412 -14.48 4.62 18.39
C MET A 412 -14.32 3.23 17.74
N MET A 413 -15.32 2.35 17.83
CA MET A 413 -15.28 1.03 17.22
C MET A 413 -15.46 1.06 15.70
N MET A 414 -16.48 1.78 15.20
CA MET A 414 -16.79 1.83 13.77
C MET A 414 -15.72 2.61 13.01
N GLU A 415 -15.44 3.82 13.44
CA GLU A 415 -14.51 4.73 12.78
C GLU A 415 -13.05 4.33 13.01
N GLY A 416 -12.70 3.87 14.21
CA GLY A 416 -11.36 3.34 14.47
C GLY A 416 -10.97 2.19 13.54
N LEU A 417 -11.94 1.37 13.10
CA LEU A 417 -11.74 0.35 12.07
C LEU A 417 -11.73 0.93 10.65
N LEU A 418 -12.62 1.86 10.31
CA LEU A 418 -12.63 2.52 9.00
C LEU A 418 -11.30 3.25 8.76
N VAL A 419 -10.87 4.09 9.70
CA VAL A 419 -9.59 4.80 9.66
C VAL A 419 -8.41 3.83 9.51
N TYR A 420 -8.40 2.70 10.23
CA TYR A 420 -7.39 1.66 10.06
C TYR A 420 -7.33 1.14 8.61
N ILE A 421 -8.48 0.85 8.00
CA ILE A 421 -8.57 0.37 6.60
C ILE A 421 -8.16 1.48 5.60
N GLN A 422 -8.53 2.74 5.85
CA GLN A 422 -8.16 3.86 4.98
C GLN A 422 -6.66 4.18 5.06
N ALA A 423 -6.08 4.19 6.25
CA ALA A 423 -4.64 4.35 6.47
C ALA A 423 -3.86 3.19 5.82
N LEU A 424 -4.37 1.95 5.91
CA LEU A 424 -3.79 0.81 5.19
C LEU A 424 -3.79 1.06 3.69
N ARG A 425 -4.90 1.53 3.09
CA ARG A 425 -4.94 1.72 1.64
C ARG A 425 -3.81 2.64 1.17
N LEU A 426 -3.68 3.83 1.76
CA LEU A 426 -2.66 4.82 1.39
C LEU A 426 -1.21 4.29 1.45
N HIS A 427 -0.93 3.31 2.31
CA HIS A 427 0.37 2.66 2.37
C HIS A 427 0.50 1.54 1.33
N LEU A 428 -0.54 0.71 1.18
CA LEU A 428 -0.50 -0.48 0.33
C LEU A 428 -0.63 -0.18 -1.17
N TYR A 429 -1.52 0.73 -1.57
CA TYR A 429 -1.83 0.97 -2.98
C TYR A 429 -1.16 2.23 -3.52
N GLU A 430 -1.16 3.32 -2.76
CA GLU A 430 -0.62 4.61 -3.22
C GLU A 430 0.90 4.75 -2.98
N TRP A 431 1.46 4.08 -1.96
CA TRP A 431 2.89 4.17 -1.59
C TRP A 431 3.71 2.92 -1.99
N PHE A 432 3.30 1.70 -1.65
CA PHE A 432 4.14 0.51 -1.90
C PHE A 432 4.35 0.18 -3.36
N THR A 433 3.29 0.25 -4.16
CA THR A 433 3.30 -0.02 -5.61
C THR A 433 4.36 0.77 -6.38
N LYS A 434 4.86 1.88 -5.81
CA LYS A 434 5.88 2.74 -6.42
C LYS A 434 7.30 2.22 -6.32
N PHE A 435 7.63 1.30 -5.40
CA PHE A 435 9.01 0.83 -5.20
C PHE A 435 9.17 -0.64 -4.78
N PHE A 436 8.12 -1.26 -4.23
CA PHE A 436 8.15 -2.60 -3.64
C PHE A 436 7.52 -3.63 -4.59
N GLU A 437 8.25 -4.71 -4.92
CA GLU A 437 7.74 -5.77 -5.82
C GLU A 437 7.11 -6.96 -5.07
N GLY A 438 7.48 -7.22 -3.81
CA GLY A 438 6.85 -8.26 -2.98
C GLY A 438 7.12 -9.73 -3.37
N ASN A 439 7.86 -9.97 -4.46
CA ASN A 439 8.10 -11.29 -5.06
C ASN A 439 9.23 -12.11 -4.39
N GLY A 440 9.53 -11.87 -3.11
CA GLY A 440 10.55 -12.59 -2.36
C GLY A 440 10.08 -13.96 -1.85
N ILE A 441 11.03 -14.85 -1.55
CA ILE A 441 10.77 -16.14 -0.90
C ILE A 441 11.06 -16.03 0.60
N PRO A 442 10.15 -16.42 1.52
CA PRO A 442 10.42 -16.42 2.95
C PRO A 442 11.53 -17.41 3.35
N PHE A 443 12.46 -16.97 4.20
CA PHE A 443 13.44 -17.86 4.82
C PHE A 443 12.76 -18.82 5.82
N LYS A 444 12.41 -20.02 5.34
CA LYS A 444 11.98 -21.14 6.21
C LYS A 444 13.20 -21.68 6.95
N LYS A 445 13.22 -21.49 8.28
CA LYS A 445 14.23 -22.11 9.15
C LYS A 445 14.10 -23.64 9.11
N LEU A 446 15.23 -24.34 9.13
CA LEU A 446 15.33 -25.78 9.42
C LEU A 446 15.07 -26.05 10.92
N SER A 447 13.91 -25.62 11.41
CA SER A 447 13.34 -26.08 12.68
C SER A 447 12.23 -27.05 12.35
N PRO A 448 12.22 -28.28 12.90
CA PRO A 448 11.02 -29.10 12.84
C PRO A 448 9.87 -28.39 13.56
N ASP A 449 8.67 -28.46 12.99
CA ASP A 449 7.44 -27.95 13.59
C ASP A 449 7.00 -28.88 14.74
N LEU A 450 7.69 -28.74 15.87
CA LEU A 450 7.50 -29.52 17.08
C LEU A 450 6.25 -29.05 17.84
N VAL A 451 5.18 -29.84 17.75
CA VAL A 451 3.87 -29.57 18.39
C VAL A 451 3.97 -29.22 19.88
N TYR A 452 4.97 -29.77 20.60
CA TYR A 452 5.09 -29.66 22.05
C TYR A 452 6.33 -28.90 22.56
N THR A 453 7.27 -28.49 21.69
CA THR A 453 8.58 -27.96 22.13
C THR A 453 9.09 -26.84 21.22
N ASN A 454 9.17 -25.61 21.75
CA ASN A 454 9.67 -24.46 20.98
C ASN A 454 11.18 -24.26 21.18
N ILE A 455 11.99 -24.68 20.20
CA ILE A 455 13.46 -24.53 20.24
C ILE A 455 13.84 -23.07 19.92
N THR A 456 14.10 -22.29 20.97
CA THR A 456 14.48 -20.87 20.84
C THR A 456 16.00 -20.70 20.80
N TRP A 457 16.54 -20.56 19.58
CA TRP A 457 17.94 -20.21 19.37
C TRP A 457 18.23 -18.78 19.85
N ARG A 458 19.10 -18.62 20.86
CA ARG A 458 19.66 -17.30 21.22
C ARG A 458 20.55 -16.82 20.05
N ARG A 459 20.20 -15.67 19.46
CA ARG A 459 21.19 -14.85 18.74
C ARG A 459 22.23 -14.36 19.77
N LYS A 460 23.52 -14.44 19.43
CA LYS A 460 24.57 -13.67 20.09
C LYS A 460 24.43 -12.19 19.73
#